data_AF-A0AAX7W0T0-F1
#
_entry.id   AF-A0AAX7W0T0-F1
#
_cell.length_a   1.000
_cell.length_b   1.000
_cell.length_c   1.000
_cell.angle_alpha   90.00
_cell.angle_beta   90.00
_cell.angle_gamma   90.00
#
_symmetry.space_group_name_H-M   'P 1'
#
loop_
_entity.id
_entity.type
_entity.pdbx_description
1 polymer ?
#
loop_
_entity_poly.entity_id
_entity_poly.type
_entity_poly.pdbx_seq_one_letter_code
_entity_poly.pdbx_strand_id
1 'polypeptide(L)'
;MSVASFTSLTRCGVLAFRSPAGLLAVRYAQTAAAPAGQPRVKKFQVYRWDPDTPGDKPRMQTYEIDLNTCGPMVLDALIKIKNEIDPTLTFRRSCREGICGSCAMNINGGNTLACLNKIDSSLSKPTKIYPLPHMYVVKDLVPDMSNFYAQYKSIEPYLKKKDESKEGKEQYLQSVEDRQKLDGLYECILCACCSTSCPSYWWNGDKYLGPAVLMQAYRWMIDSRDEYTEERLSKLQDPFSLYRCHTIMNCTKTCPKVSSLHC
;
A
#
# COMPACT_ATOMS: atom_id res chain seq x y z
N MET A 1 42.42 49.97 2.57
CA MET A 1 43.44 49.79 1.52
C MET A 1 42.72 49.45 0.23
N SER A 2 43.01 50.23 -0.81
CA SER A 2 42.63 50.10 -2.23
C SER A 2 42.75 48.64 -2.72
N VAL A 3 42.04 48.13 -3.73
CA VAL A 3 41.99 48.59 -5.13
C VAL A 3 40.74 48.03 -5.85
N ALA A 4 40.22 48.82 -6.79
CA ALA A 4 39.11 48.55 -7.70
C ALA A 4 39.47 47.61 -8.88
N SER A 5 38.46 47.03 -9.53
CA SER A 5 38.53 46.81 -10.99
C SER A 5 37.14 46.90 -11.63
N PHE A 6 37.14 47.63 -12.74
CA PHE A 6 36.02 48.12 -13.55
C PHE A 6 35.67 47.17 -14.69
N THR A 7 34.60 47.55 -15.40
CA THR A 7 34.11 47.13 -16.73
C THR A 7 33.04 46.02 -16.67
N SER A 8 31.86 46.18 -17.26
CA SER A 8 31.53 46.76 -18.57
C SER A 8 30.18 47.50 -18.56
N LEU A 9 30.17 48.68 -19.20
CA LEU A 9 28.95 49.42 -19.54
C LEU A 9 28.20 48.70 -20.65
N THR A 10 26.94 48.32 -20.42
CA THR A 10 25.99 48.10 -21.51
C THR A 10 25.28 49.41 -21.81
N ARG A 11 25.72 50.05 -22.89
CA ARG A 11 25.16 51.28 -23.45
C ARG A 11 23.68 51.08 -23.78
N CYS A 12 22.78 51.72 -23.04
CA CYS A 12 21.40 51.92 -23.46
C CYS A 12 21.36 53.19 -24.31
N GLY A 13 21.52 53.04 -25.63
CA GLY A 13 21.42 54.14 -26.59
C GLY A 13 20.09 54.06 -27.32
N VAL A 14 19.18 54.96 -27.00
CA VAL A 14 17.92 55.18 -27.73
C VAL A 14 18.23 55.92 -29.02
N LEU A 15 17.99 55.29 -30.17
CA LEU A 15 17.98 55.96 -31.46
C LEU A 15 16.56 56.44 -31.77
N ALA A 16 16.45 57.75 -31.98
CA ALA A 16 15.20 58.43 -32.32
C ALA A 16 14.68 58.02 -33.70
N PHE A 17 13.35 57.92 -33.78
CA PHE A 17 12.56 57.52 -34.95
C PHE A 17 12.75 58.40 -36.19
N ARG A 18 12.68 57.78 -37.38
CA ARG A 18 11.98 58.34 -38.55
C ARG A 18 11.53 57.27 -39.57
N SER A 19 10.20 57.13 -39.66
CA SER A 19 9.40 56.72 -40.84
C SER A 19 9.43 55.25 -41.33
N PRO A 20 8.50 54.80 -42.22
CA PRO A 20 7.38 53.94 -41.86
C PRO A 20 7.44 52.53 -42.52
N ALA A 21 6.64 51.60 -41.99
CA ALA A 21 6.47 50.21 -42.43
C ALA A 21 7.66 49.26 -42.13
N GLY A 22 7.41 48.27 -41.27
CA GLY A 22 8.37 47.18 -41.04
C GLY A 22 8.09 46.39 -39.76
N LEU A 23 7.46 45.23 -39.94
CA LEU A 23 7.52 44.02 -39.11
C LEU A 23 7.54 44.17 -37.57
N LEU A 24 6.43 43.81 -36.94
CA LEU A 24 6.35 43.45 -35.53
C LEU A 24 7.30 42.26 -35.24
N ALA A 25 8.50 42.56 -34.75
CA ALA A 25 9.39 41.55 -34.20
C ALA A 25 8.87 41.13 -32.81
N VAL A 26 8.05 40.08 -32.78
CA VAL A 26 7.69 39.40 -31.53
C VAL A 26 8.95 38.70 -31.01
N ARG A 27 9.54 39.24 -29.94
CA ARG A 27 10.62 38.55 -29.21
C ARG A 27 10.02 37.32 -28.52
N TYR A 28 10.19 36.16 -29.13
CA TYR A 28 10.04 34.89 -28.43
C TYR A 28 11.16 34.79 -27.39
N ALA A 29 10.83 35.01 -26.13
CA ALA A 29 11.68 34.59 -25.02
C ALA A 29 11.65 33.06 -24.99
N GLN A 30 12.68 32.42 -25.53
CA GLN A 30 12.95 31.02 -25.23
C GLN A 30 13.28 30.93 -23.75
N THR A 31 12.32 30.45 -22.95
CA THR A 31 12.59 29.97 -21.60
C THR A 31 13.51 28.76 -21.73
N ALA A 32 14.81 29.00 -21.59
CA ALA A 32 15.78 27.93 -21.43
C ALA A 32 15.36 27.08 -20.24
N ALA A 33 15.05 25.81 -20.49
CA ALA A 33 14.72 24.85 -19.45
C ALA A 33 15.86 24.85 -18.42
N ALA A 34 15.52 24.99 -17.14
CA ALA A 34 16.51 24.89 -16.06
C ALA A 34 17.28 23.56 -16.21
N PRO A 35 18.61 23.55 -16.01
CA PRO A 35 19.38 22.33 -16.12
C PRO A 35 18.82 21.28 -15.17
N ALA A 36 18.52 20.09 -15.69
CA ALA A 36 18.04 18.98 -14.88
C ALA A 36 19.05 18.70 -13.75
N GLY A 37 18.56 18.67 -12.50
CA GLY A 37 19.41 18.35 -11.36
C GLY A 37 20.08 16.98 -11.54
N GLN A 38 21.23 16.78 -10.89
CA GLN A 38 21.96 15.50 -10.98
C GLN A 38 21.03 14.31 -10.66
N PRO A 39 21.04 13.24 -11.46
CA PRO A 39 20.17 12.09 -11.26
C PRO A 39 20.33 11.48 -9.87
N ARG A 40 19.21 11.21 -9.19
CA ARG A 40 19.20 10.58 -7.87
C ARG A 40 18.80 9.12 -8.02
N VAL A 41 19.75 8.30 -8.43
CA VAL A 41 19.50 6.88 -8.78
C VAL A 41 19.33 6.03 -7.51
N LYS A 42 18.12 5.51 -7.30
CA LYS A 42 17.77 4.56 -6.24
C LYS A 42 17.64 3.15 -6.79
N LYS A 43 18.20 2.17 -6.07
CA LYS A 43 18.12 0.75 -6.42
C LYS A 43 16.93 0.08 -5.73
N PHE A 44 16.15 -0.66 -6.51
CA PHE A 44 15.07 -1.53 -6.03
C PHE A 44 15.40 -2.98 -6.37
N GLN A 45 15.47 -3.84 -5.37
CA GLN A 45 15.63 -5.28 -5.53
C GLN A 45 14.28 -5.93 -5.36
N VAL A 46 13.72 -6.46 -6.45
CA VAL A 46 12.35 -6.98 -6.50
C VAL A 46 12.38 -8.49 -6.72
N TYR A 47 11.60 -9.21 -5.93
CA TYR A 47 11.34 -10.64 -6.13
C TYR A 47 10.67 -10.88 -7.49
N ARG A 48 11.21 -11.82 -8.25
CA ARG A 48 10.70 -12.25 -9.56
C ARG A 48 10.52 -13.77 -9.58
N TRP A 49 9.41 -14.20 -10.17
CA TRP A 49 9.16 -15.60 -10.49
C TRP A 49 8.07 -15.68 -11.56
N ASP A 50 8.31 -16.47 -12.59
CA ASP A 50 7.38 -16.66 -13.71
C ASP A 50 6.81 -18.08 -13.77
N PRO A 51 5.50 -18.29 -13.53
CA PRO A 51 4.88 -19.62 -13.60
C PRO A 51 4.90 -20.21 -15.02
N ASP A 52 4.97 -19.35 -16.04
CA ASP A 52 4.87 -19.75 -17.45
C ASP A 52 6.22 -20.26 -17.99
N THR A 53 7.31 -20.08 -17.24
CA THR A 53 8.66 -20.52 -17.60
C THR A 53 9.02 -21.82 -16.87
N PRO A 54 9.09 -22.99 -17.55
CA PRO A 54 9.35 -24.27 -16.91
C PRO A 54 10.70 -24.30 -16.17
N GLY A 55 10.67 -24.69 -14.90
CA GLY A 55 11.88 -24.79 -14.08
C GLY A 55 12.44 -23.46 -13.57
N ASP A 56 11.74 -22.33 -13.80
CA ASP A 56 12.17 -21.03 -13.28
C ASP A 56 12.22 -21.05 -11.74
N LYS A 57 13.26 -20.41 -11.20
CA LYS A 57 13.49 -20.33 -9.76
C LYS A 57 13.34 -18.88 -9.32
N PRO A 58 12.75 -18.63 -8.13
CA PRO A 58 12.67 -17.30 -7.57
C PRO A 58 14.02 -16.59 -7.53
N ARG A 59 14.04 -15.34 -7.98
CA ARG A 59 15.25 -14.52 -8.07
C ARG A 59 14.99 -13.08 -7.66
N MET A 60 16.05 -12.35 -7.32
CA MET A 60 15.99 -10.92 -7.08
C MET A 60 16.51 -10.18 -8.32
N GLN A 61 15.69 -9.28 -8.87
CA GLN A 61 16.10 -8.40 -9.97
C GLN A 61 16.30 -6.98 -9.46
N THR A 62 17.38 -6.34 -9.87
CA THR A 62 17.67 -4.95 -9.49
C THR A 62 17.21 -3.99 -10.58
N TYR A 63 16.49 -2.94 -10.19
CA TYR A 63 16.09 -1.83 -11.05
C TYR A 63 16.65 -0.52 -10.50
N GLU A 64 17.06 0.37 -11.38
CA GLU A 64 17.62 1.67 -11.05
C GLU A 64 16.63 2.77 -11.48
N ILE A 65 16.13 3.55 -10.53
CA ILE A 65 15.13 4.59 -10.76
C ILE A 65 15.69 5.95 -10.34
N ASP A 66 15.61 6.94 -11.21
CA ASP A 66 15.87 8.33 -10.85
C ASP A 66 14.71 8.91 -10.03
N LEU A 67 14.96 9.22 -8.77
CA LEU A 67 13.97 9.78 -7.86
C LEU A 67 13.52 11.20 -8.24
N ASN A 68 14.26 11.92 -9.08
CA ASN A 68 13.85 13.24 -9.55
C ASN A 68 12.67 13.17 -10.54
N THR A 69 12.45 12.00 -11.17
CA THR A 69 11.41 11.77 -12.18
C THR A 69 10.41 10.68 -11.76
N CYS A 70 10.35 10.40 -10.45
CA CYS A 70 9.47 9.39 -9.84
C CYS A 70 8.62 10.03 -8.74
N GLY A 71 7.40 9.53 -8.58
CA GLY A 71 6.57 9.88 -7.42
C GLY A 71 7.19 9.42 -6.10
N PRO A 72 6.71 9.93 -4.96
CA PRO A 72 7.35 9.74 -3.66
C PRO A 72 7.14 8.34 -3.05
N MET A 73 6.21 7.54 -3.56
CA MET A 73 5.81 6.25 -2.98
C MET A 73 6.43 5.07 -3.73
N VAL A 74 6.62 3.94 -3.03
CA VAL A 74 7.16 2.72 -3.65
C VAL A 74 6.27 2.22 -4.79
N LEU A 75 4.94 2.41 -4.70
CA LEU A 75 4.05 2.09 -5.82
C LEU A 75 4.37 2.91 -7.08
N ASP A 76 4.76 4.18 -6.94
CA ASP A 76 5.12 5.03 -8.08
C ASP A 76 6.36 4.47 -8.78
N ALA A 77 7.35 4.02 -8.00
CA ALA A 77 8.55 3.35 -8.54
C ALA A 77 8.19 2.04 -9.25
N LEU A 78 7.32 1.19 -8.66
CA LEU A 78 6.89 -0.07 -9.29
C LEU A 78 6.16 0.16 -10.62
N ILE A 79 5.28 1.17 -10.68
CA ILE A 79 4.59 1.56 -11.91
C ILE A 79 5.58 2.09 -12.94
N LYS A 80 6.53 2.94 -12.53
CA LYS A 80 7.57 3.46 -13.42
C LYS A 80 8.44 2.35 -13.99
N ILE A 81 8.90 1.41 -13.16
CA ILE A 81 9.64 0.21 -13.60
C ILE A 81 8.82 -0.54 -14.65
N LYS A 82 7.54 -0.81 -14.37
CA LYS A 82 6.69 -1.56 -15.31
C LYS A 82 6.47 -0.83 -16.63
N ASN A 83 6.24 0.48 -16.59
CA ASN A 83 5.90 1.25 -17.77
C ASN A 83 7.11 1.56 -18.66
N GLU A 84 8.28 1.79 -18.07
CA GLU A 84 9.44 2.36 -18.77
C GLU A 84 10.62 1.38 -18.92
N ILE A 85 10.71 0.35 -18.08
CA ILE A 85 11.89 -0.53 -18.01
C ILE A 85 11.53 -1.99 -18.30
N ASP A 86 10.56 -2.55 -17.58
CA ASP A 86 10.23 -3.97 -17.62
C ASP A 86 8.72 -4.21 -17.50
N PRO A 87 7.99 -4.26 -18.64
CA PRO A 87 6.55 -4.48 -18.64
C PRO A 87 6.13 -5.85 -18.13
N THR A 88 7.06 -6.79 -17.92
CA THR A 88 6.76 -8.13 -17.36
C THR A 88 6.58 -8.11 -15.85
N LEU A 89 7.07 -7.07 -15.15
CA LEU A 89 6.92 -6.95 -13.70
C LEU A 89 5.44 -6.91 -13.31
N THR A 90 5.03 -7.84 -12.45
CA THR A 90 3.61 -8.04 -12.09
C THR A 90 3.36 -7.81 -10.60
N PHE A 91 2.34 -6.99 -10.29
CA PHE A 91 1.88 -6.69 -8.93
C PHE A 91 0.42 -6.21 -8.95
N ARG A 92 -0.27 -6.34 -7.82
CA ARG A 92 -1.65 -5.83 -7.67
C ARG A 92 -1.65 -4.37 -7.20
N ARG A 93 -2.52 -3.55 -7.82
CA ARG A 93 -2.77 -2.16 -7.43
C ARG A 93 -4.14 -1.69 -7.92
N SER A 94 -4.76 -0.76 -7.20
CA SER A 94 -6.00 -0.10 -7.62
C SER A 94 -6.08 1.35 -7.13
N CYS A 95 -6.46 1.59 -5.86
CA CYS A 95 -6.87 2.92 -5.36
C CYS A 95 -5.77 3.98 -5.21
N ARG A 96 -4.47 3.62 -5.22
CA ARG A 96 -3.31 4.51 -4.97
C ARG A 96 -3.31 5.38 -3.70
N GLU A 97 -4.26 5.20 -2.78
CA GLU A 97 -4.40 6.02 -1.56
C GLU A 97 -4.62 5.18 -0.28
N GLY A 98 -4.39 3.87 -0.37
CA GLY A 98 -4.35 2.99 0.80
C GLY A 98 -5.71 2.55 1.36
N ILE A 99 -6.79 2.61 0.56
CA ILE A 99 -8.13 2.18 1.00
C ILE A 99 -8.54 0.79 0.49
N CYS A 100 -8.07 0.34 -0.68
CA CYS A 100 -8.49 -0.95 -1.27
C CYS A 100 -7.71 -2.18 -0.78
N GLY A 101 -6.57 -1.99 -0.11
CA GLY A 101 -5.71 -3.09 0.35
C GLY A 101 -4.91 -3.87 -0.72
N SER A 102 -5.12 -3.62 -2.02
CA SER A 102 -4.57 -4.49 -3.08
C SER A 102 -3.05 -4.53 -3.19
N CYS A 103 -2.34 -3.45 -2.84
CA CYS A 103 -0.87 -3.33 -3.00
C CYS A 103 -0.09 -3.70 -1.73
N ALA A 104 -0.63 -4.62 -0.94
CA ALA A 104 0.03 -5.19 0.22
C ALA A 104 1.22 -6.06 -0.20
N MET A 105 2.39 -5.77 0.33
CA MET A 105 3.63 -6.49 0.05
C MET A 105 4.65 -6.27 1.18
N ASN A 106 5.76 -7.00 1.15
CA ASN A 106 6.85 -6.80 2.11
C ASN A 106 7.91 -5.86 1.52
N ILE A 107 8.13 -4.71 2.17
CA ILE A 107 9.08 -3.68 1.75
C ILE A 107 10.10 -3.51 2.88
N ASN A 108 11.38 -3.76 2.58
CA ASN A 108 12.48 -3.73 3.55
C ASN A 108 12.22 -4.56 4.83
N GLY A 109 11.55 -5.71 4.69
CA GLY A 109 11.26 -6.63 5.80
C GLY A 109 9.94 -6.35 6.52
N GLY A 110 9.26 -5.23 6.26
CA GLY A 110 7.96 -4.91 6.85
C GLY A 110 6.79 -5.07 5.87
N ASN A 111 5.67 -5.62 6.33
CA ASN A 111 4.45 -5.67 5.51
C ASN A 111 3.76 -4.30 5.54
N THR A 112 3.44 -3.77 4.37
CA THR A 112 2.80 -2.46 4.25
C THR A 112 2.10 -2.33 2.89
N LEU A 113 1.47 -1.18 2.64
CA LEU A 113 0.89 -0.85 1.34
C LEU A 113 1.92 -0.04 0.54
N ALA A 114 2.28 -0.50 -0.65
CA ALA A 114 3.25 0.19 -1.50
C ALA A 114 2.84 1.64 -1.83
N CYS A 115 1.54 1.92 -1.90
CA CYS A 115 1.01 3.27 -2.17
C CYS A 115 1.12 4.25 -0.98
N LEU A 116 1.36 3.76 0.24
CA LEU A 116 1.56 4.60 1.42
C LEU A 116 3.01 4.58 1.92
N ASN A 117 3.83 3.68 1.39
CA ASN A 117 5.22 3.54 1.79
C ASN A 117 6.09 4.51 0.98
N LYS A 118 6.63 5.54 1.65
CA LYS A 118 7.55 6.49 1.05
C LYS A 118 8.85 5.79 0.64
N ILE A 119 9.37 6.15 -0.53
CA ILE A 119 10.69 5.71 -0.96
C ILE A 119 11.75 6.27 0.00
N ASP A 120 12.62 5.41 0.51
CA ASP A 120 13.81 5.82 1.26
C ASP A 120 14.74 6.63 0.35
N SER A 121 14.97 7.90 0.73
CA SER A 121 15.78 8.85 -0.01
C SER A 121 17.28 8.55 0.01
N SER A 122 17.73 7.65 0.89
CA SER A 122 19.11 7.17 0.93
C SER A 122 19.43 6.34 -0.31
N LEU A 123 20.39 6.78 -1.11
CA LEU A 123 20.77 6.09 -2.35
C LEU A 123 21.73 4.92 -2.13
N SER A 124 22.34 4.82 -0.94
CA SER A 124 23.38 3.82 -0.65
C SER A 124 22.83 2.42 -0.39
N LYS A 125 21.55 2.30 0.01
CA LYS A 125 20.92 1.02 0.32
C LYS A 125 19.84 0.68 -0.70
N PRO A 126 19.86 -0.52 -1.30
CA PRO A 126 18.75 -0.96 -2.15
C PRO A 126 17.50 -1.21 -1.30
N THR A 127 16.33 -0.81 -1.82
CA THR A 127 15.04 -1.18 -1.23
C THR A 127 14.67 -2.57 -1.70
N LYS A 128 14.45 -3.51 -0.78
CA LYS A 128 14.05 -4.88 -1.10
C LYS A 128 12.53 -5.02 -1.07
N ILE A 129 11.96 -5.62 -2.10
CA ILE A 129 10.51 -5.82 -2.25
C ILE A 129 10.22 -7.30 -2.50
N TYR A 130 9.40 -7.88 -1.64
CA TYR A 130 8.95 -9.27 -1.70
C TYR A 130 7.42 -9.34 -1.69
N PRO A 131 6.82 -10.46 -2.10
CA PRO A 131 5.40 -10.74 -1.86
C PRO A 131 5.09 -10.75 -0.35
N LEU A 132 3.81 -10.86 0.00
CA LEU A 132 3.44 -11.13 1.38
C LEU A 132 4.09 -12.45 1.87
N PRO A 133 4.70 -12.48 3.07
CA PRO A 133 5.46 -13.64 3.54
C PRO A 133 4.62 -14.90 3.69
N HIS A 134 5.25 -16.05 3.42
CA HIS A 134 4.68 -17.39 3.60
C HIS A 134 3.33 -17.62 2.86
N MET A 135 3.20 -17.01 1.68
CA MET A 135 2.09 -17.23 0.76
C MET A 135 2.58 -17.94 -0.50
N TYR A 136 1.73 -18.76 -1.11
CA TYR A 136 1.99 -19.24 -2.47
C TYR A 136 1.99 -18.06 -3.44
N VAL A 137 3.04 -17.97 -4.25
CA VAL A 137 3.19 -16.89 -5.23
C VAL A 137 2.59 -17.35 -6.55
N VAL A 138 1.68 -16.55 -7.11
CA VAL A 138 1.09 -16.79 -8.44
C VAL A 138 2.01 -16.27 -9.54
N LYS A 139 2.56 -15.06 -9.37
CA LYS A 139 3.56 -14.46 -10.27
C LYS A 139 4.20 -13.25 -9.60
N ASP A 140 5.51 -13.09 -9.67
CA ASP A 140 6.24 -11.93 -9.09
C ASP A 140 5.75 -11.55 -7.68
N LEU A 141 5.14 -10.37 -7.50
CA LEU A 141 4.66 -9.83 -6.22
C LEU A 141 3.20 -10.19 -5.90
N VAL A 142 2.62 -11.16 -6.61
CA VAL A 142 1.20 -11.52 -6.53
C VAL A 142 1.04 -12.82 -5.75
N PRO A 143 0.66 -12.78 -4.46
CA PRO A 143 0.33 -13.98 -3.70
C PRO A 143 -1.05 -14.51 -4.08
N ASP A 144 -1.29 -15.81 -3.87
CA ASP A 144 -2.64 -16.37 -3.82
C ASP A 144 -3.32 -15.97 -2.50
N MET A 145 -4.54 -15.44 -2.58
CA MET A 145 -5.31 -14.95 -1.43
C MET A 145 -6.54 -15.82 -1.15
N SER A 146 -6.72 -16.93 -1.87
CA SER A 146 -7.89 -17.81 -1.80
C SER A 146 -8.19 -18.30 -0.37
N ASN A 147 -7.19 -18.84 0.33
CA ASN A 147 -7.33 -19.31 1.72
C ASN A 147 -7.74 -18.18 2.68
N PHE A 148 -7.10 -17.02 2.56
CA PHE A 148 -7.41 -15.85 3.39
C PHE A 148 -8.88 -15.42 3.25
N TYR A 149 -9.40 -15.39 2.01
CA TYR A 149 -10.80 -15.05 1.75
C TYR A 149 -11.76 -16.16 2.18
N ALA A 150 -11.37 -17.44 2.06
CA ALA A 150 -12.17 -18.55 2.55
C ALA A 150 -12.35 -18.49 4.07
N GLN A 151 -11.29 -18.19 4.82
CA GLN A 151 -11.34 -17.97 6.28
C GLN A 151 -12.18 -16.75 6.65
N TYR A 152 -12.10 -15.66 5.89
CA TYR A 152 -12.98 -14.51 6.12
C TYR A 152 -14.46 -14.88 5.89
N LYS A 153 -14.77 -15.68 4.88
CA LYS A 153 -16.13 -16.16 4.63
C LYS A 153 -16.64 -17.07 5.75
N SER A 154 -15.79 -17.92 6.34
CA SER A 154 -16.20 -18.92 7.33
C SER A 154 -16.72 -18.33 8.65
N ILE A 155 -16.33 -17.09 8.98
CA ILE A 155 -16.85 -16.37 10.16
C ILE A 155 -18.22 -15.72 9.94
N GLU A 156 -18.82 -15.87 8.74
CA GLU A 156 -20.11 -15.27 8.35
C GLU A 156 -20.14 -13.76 8.61
N PRO A 157 -19.35 -12.96 7.86
CA PRO A 157 -19.11 -11.56 8.17
C PRO A 157 -20.24 -10.64 7.68
N TYR A 158 -21.46 -10.91 8.14
CA TYR A 158 -22.68 -10.16 7.86
C TYR A 158 -23.58 -10.15 9.10
N LEU A 159 -24.53 -9.21 9.14
CA LEU A 159 -25.45 -9.04 10.26
C LEU A 159 -26.42 -10.22 10.32
N LYS A 160 -26.59 -10.81 11.52
CA LYS A 160 -27.55 -11.89 11.73
C LYS A 160 -28.54 -11.52 12.83
N LYS A 161 -29.84 -11.65 12.54
CA LYS A 161 -30.94 -11.51 13.49
C LYS A 161 -31.73 -12.83 13.55
N LYS A 162 -32.33 -13.13 14.70
CA LYS A 162 -33.17 -14.31 14.87
C LYS A 162 -34.48 -14.19 14.10
N ASP A 163 -35.01 -12.97 13.99
CA ASP A 163 -36.17 -12.63 13.14
C ASP A 163 -35.75 -11.67 12.02
N GLU A 164 -35.75 -12.18 10.78
CA GLU A 164 -35.42 -11.42 9.56
C GLU A 164 -36.69 -10.88 8.86
N SER A 165 -37.90 -11.16 9.37
CA SER A 165 -39.17 -10.75 8.73
C SER A 165 -39.39 -9.23 8.65
N LYS A 166 -38.59 -8.46 9.38
CA LYS A 166 -38.60 -6.99 9.42
C LYS A 166 -37.43 -6.35 8.69
N GLU A 167 -36.59 -7.14 8.03
CA GLU A 167 -35.49 -6.61 7.22
C GLU A 167 -36.01 -5.62 6.16
N GLY A 168 -35.32 -4.48 6.03
CA GLY A 168 -35.65 -3.43 5.06
C GLY A 168 -36.88 -2.58 5.38
N LYS A 169 -37.62 -2.85 6.47
CA LYS A 169 -38.80 -2.03 6.83
C LYS A 169 -38.43 -0.73 7.53
N GLU A 170 -37.48 -0.78 8.47
CA GLU A 170 -37.02 0.35 9.27
C GLU A 170 -35.53 0.22 9.58
N GLN A 171 -34.92 1.31 10.06
CA GLN A 171 -33.53 1.29 10.53
C GLN A 171 -33.46 0.59 11.90
N TYR A 172 -32.44 -0.26 12.09
CA TYR A 172 -32.17 -0.80 13.43
C TYR A 172 -31.58 0.29 14.33
N LEU A 173 -32.18 0.48 15.50
CA LEU A 173 -31.70 1.42 16.50
C LEU A 173 -30.37 0.93 17.09
N GLN A 174 -29.42 1.85 17.21
CA GLN A 174 -28.11 1.63 17.84
C GLN A 174 -27.72 2.92 18.57
N SER A 175 -27.31 2.80 19.84
CA SER A 175 -26.82 3.93 20.62
C SER A 175 -25.48 4.45 20.06
N VAL A 176 -25.15 5.71 20.33
CA VAL A 176 -23.85 6.29 19.93
C VAL A 176 -22.71 5.52 20.60
N GLU A 177 -22.91 5.14 21.85
CA GLU A 177 -21.96 4.39 22.66
C GLU A 177 -21.71 2.98 22.09
N ASP A 178 -22.77 2.27 21.64
CA ASP A 178 -22.61 0.98 20.98
C ASP A 178 -21.94 1.10 19.62
N ARG A 179 -22.29 2.12 18.84
CA ARG A 179 -21.66 2.37 17.54
C ARG A 179 -20.17 2.64 17.70
N GLN A 180 -19.77 3.40 18.73
CA GLN A 180 -18.37 3.73 18.99
C GLN A 180 -17.51 2.49 19.26
N LYS A 181 -18.08 1.39 19.79
CA LYS A 181 -17.36 0.11 19.98
C LYS A 181 -16.86 -0.49 18.66
N LEU A 182 -17.46 -0.12 17.53
CA LEU A 182 -17.04 -0.60 16.21
C LEU A 182 -15.85 0.19 15.64
N ASP A 183 -15.60 1.41 16.14
CA ASP A 183 -14.47 2.22 15.70
C ASP A 183 -13.17 1.48 15.97
N GLY A 184 -12.33 1.43 14.95
CA GLY A 184 -11.12 0.63 14.97
C GLY A 184 -11.23 -0.78 14.41
N LEU A 185 -12.44 -1.28 14.18
CA LEU A 185 -12.68 -2.62 13.66
C LEU A 185 -13.17 -2.60 12.20
N TYR A 186 -14.13 -1.74 11.86
CA TYR A 186 -14.74 -1.72 10.53
C TYR A 186 -13.85 -1.09 9.46
N GLU A 187 -12.81 -0.35 9.85
CA GLU A 187 -11.83 0.31 8.97
C GLU A 187 -10.85 -0.69 8.35
N CYS A 188 -10.95 -1.98 8.70
CA CYS A 188 -10.17 -3.04 8.09
C CYS A 188 -10.39 -3.13 6.59
N ILE A 189 -9.30 -3.00 5.82
CA ILE A 189 -9.32 -3.06 4.36
C ILE A 189 -8.99 -4.45 3.79
N LEU A 190 -8.98 -5.48 4.64
CA LEU A 190 -8.69 -6.88 4.26
C LEU A 190 -7.40 -7.06 3.42
N CYS A 191 -6.35 -6.30 3.73
CA CYS A 191 -5.08 -6.33 3.00
C CYS A 191 -4.14 -7.50 3.35
N ALA A 192 -4.48 -8.29 4.37
CA ALA A 192 -3.69 -9.41 4.91
C ALA A 192 -2.26 -9.09 5.42
N CYS A 193 -1.82 -7.83 5.48
CA CYS A 193 -0.51 -7.45 6.04
C CYS A 193 -0.28 -8.04 7.44
N CYS A 194 -1.30 -7.97 8.32
CA CYS A 194 -1.23 -8.46 9.69
C CYS A 194 -1.20 -9.98 9.80
N SER A 195 -2.00 -10.71 9.01
CA SER A 195 -1.97 -12.18 9.04
C SER A 195 -0.66 -12.72 8.50
N THR A 196 -0.18 -12.16 7.40
CA THR A 196 1.09 -12.58 6.76
C THR A 196 2.34 -12.04 7.47
N SER A 197 2.20 -11.29 8.57
CA SER A 197 3.31 -10.96 9.48
C SER A 197 3.33 -11.83 10.75
N CYS A 198 2.28 -12.63 10.96
CA CYS A 198 2.11 -13.44 12.17
C CYS A 198 2.78 -14.81 12.01
N PRO A 199 3.79 -15.16 12.82
CA PRO A 199 4.44 -16.47 12.73
C PRO A 199 3.48 -17.63 12.96
N SER A 200 2.49 -17.51 13.87
CA SER A 200 1.48 -18.56 14.05
C SER A 200 0.69 -18.85 12.78
N TYR A 201 0.44 -17.83 11.95
CA TYR A 201 -0.24 -17.96 10.66
C TYR A 201 0.67 -18.54 9.57
N TRP A 202 1.98 -18.30 9.65
CA TRP A 202 2.92 -18.99 8.76
C TRP A 202 2.87 -20.50 9.01
N TRP A 203 2.92 -20.92 10.28
CA TRP A 203 3.00 -22.35 10.62
C TRP A 203 1.66 -23.09 10.52
N ASN A 204 0.54 -22.42 10.79
CA ASN A 204 -0.77 -23.06 10.89
C ASN A 204 -1.86 -22.28 10.12
N GLY A 205 -1.51 -21.59 9.04
CA GLY A 205 -2.45 -20.75 8.28
C GLY A 205 -3.58 -21.51 7.60
N ASP A 206 -3.54 -22.84 7.59
CA ASP A 206 -4.61 -23.75 7.17
C ASP A 206 -5.75 -23.83 8.19
N LYS A 207 -5.45 -23.69 9.49
CA LYS A 207 -6.40 -23.86 10.60
C LYS A 207 -6.55 -22.63 11.49
N TYR A 208 -5.47 -21.91 11.76
CA TYR A 208 -5.51 -20.65 12.49
C TYR A 208 -6.05 -19.54 11.57
N LEU A 209 -7.13 -18.88 12.00
CA LEU A 209 -7.84 -17.87 11.18
C LEU A 209 -7.01 -16.60 10.97
N GLY A 210 -6.10 -16.31 11.88
CA GLY A 210 -5.24 -15.13 11.80
C GLY A 210 -5.91 -13.83 12.28
N PRO A 211 -5.08 -12.80 12.56
CA PRO A 211 -5.51 -11.55 13.20
C PRO A 211 -6.57 -10.78 12.41
N ALA A 212 -6.49 -10.75 11.06
CA ALA A 212 -7.46 -10.01 10.26
C ALA A 212 -8.88 -10.58 10.41
N VAL A 213 -9.00 -11.91 10.29
CA VAL A 213 -10.28 -12.62 10.36
C VAL A 213 -10.81 -12.60 11.79
N LEU A 214 -9.96 -12.83 12.79
CA LEU A 214 -10.38 -12.79 14.19
C LEU A 214 -10.88 -11.41 14.64
N MET A 215 -10.23 -10.33 14.19
CA MET A 215 -10.72 -8.96 14.45
C MET A 215 -12.10 -8.73 13.80
N GLN A 216 -12.32 -9.27 12.60
CA GLN A 216 -13.62 -9.19 11.94
C GLN A 216 -14.68 -10.06 12.63
N ALA A 217 -14.31 -11.22 13.17
CA ALA A 217 -15.23 -12.01 14.00
C ALA A 217 -15.63 -11.20 15.25
N TYR A 218 -14.67 -10.57 15.92
CA TYR A 218 -14.93 -9.70 17.07
C TYR A 218 -15.82 -8.51 16.73
N ARG A 219 -15.60 -7.87 15.58
CA ARG A 219 -16.46 -6.79 15.04
C ARG A 219 -17.93 -7.17 14.95
N TRP A 220 -18.24 -8.43 14.66
CA TRP A 220 -19.63 -8.91 14.62
C TRP A 220 -20.14 -9.33 15.99
N MET A 221 -19.28 -9.91 16.83
CA MET A 221 -19.66 -10.33 18.19
C MET A 221 -20.11 -9.18 19.10
N ILE A 222 -19.55 -7.97 18.90
CA ILE A 222 -19.85 -6.80 19.73
C ILE A 222 -20.80 -5.78 19.06
N ASP A 223 -21.26 -6.04 17.84
CA ASP A 223 -22.26 -5.18 17.19
C ASP A 223 -23.60 -5.40 17.90
N SER A 224 -24.13 -4.36 18.55
CA SER A 224 -25.37 -4.45 19.34
C SER A 224 -26.61 -4.89 18.55
N ARG A 225 -26.52 -4.93 17.21
CA ARG A 225 -27.59 -5.35 16.32
C ARG A 225 -27.55 -6.84 15.98
N ASP A 226 -26.41 -7.51 16.18
CA ASP A 226 -26.21 -8.94 15.88
C ASP A 226 -26.68 -9.80 17.05
N GLU A 227 -27.43 -10.87 16.75
CA GLU A 227 -28.06 -11.73 17.76
C GLU A 227 -27.45 -13.15 17.78
N TYR A 228 -26.23 -13.32 17.25
CA TYR A 228 -25.55 -14.61 17.12
C TYR A 228 -24.18 -14.65 17.81
N THR A 229 -23.97 -13.82 18.84
CA THR A 229 -22.69 -13.74 19.56
C THR A 229 -22.23 -15.09 20.11
N GLU A 230 -23.14 -15.88 20.71
CA GLU A 230 -22.81 -17.19 21.27
C GLU A 230 -22.39 -18.20 20.19
N GLU A 231 -23.08 -18.22 19.04
CA GLU A 231 -22.72 -19.08 17.91
C GLU A 231 -21.43 -18.65 17.23
N ARG A 232 -21.13 -17.35 17.21
CA ARG A 232 -19.84 -16.84 16.72
C ARG A 232 -18.69 -17.25 17.64
N LEU A 233 -18.90 -17.21 18.95
CA LEU A 233 -17.92 -17.67 19.94
C LEU A 233 -17.71 -19.19 19.86
N SER A 234 -18.79 -19.97 19.73
CA SER A 234 -18.71 -21.43 19.69
C SER A 234 -17.92 -21.95 18.48
N LYS A 235 -17.99 -21.24 17.33
CA LYS A 235 -17.16 -21.53 16.15
C LYS A 235 -15.65 -21.40 16.37
N LEU A 236 -15.22 -20.74 17.44
CA LEU A 236 -13.80 -20.56 17.79
C LEU A 236 -13.31 -21.55 18.86
N GLN A 237 -14.20 -22.42 19.36
CA GLN A 237 -13.92 -23.37 20.44
C GLN A 237 -13.22 -24.64 19.92
N ASP A 238 -12.05 -24.46 19.31
CA ASP A 238 -11.16 -25.53 18.90
C ASP A 238 -9.69 -25.13 19.12
N PRO A 239 -8.72 -26.06 19.18
CA PRO A 239 -7.33 -25.75 19.52
C PRO A 239 -6.60 -24.78 18.57
N PHE A 240 -7.15 -24.54 17.37
CA PHE A 240 -6.48 -23.84 16.29
C PHE A 240 -7.07 -22.47 15.96
N SER A 241 -8.38 -22.36 15.70
CA SER A 241 -8.99 -21.18 15.08
C SER A 241 -8.60 -19.86 15.73
N LEU A 242 -8.63 -19.83 17.07
CA LEU A 242 -8.22 -18.69 17.89
C LEU A 242 -6.95 -18.96 18.71
N TYR A 243 -6.86 -20.12 19.37
CA TYR A 243 -5.87 -20.40 20.42
C TYR A 243 -4.43 -20.66 19.94
N ARG A 244 -4.11 -20.36 18.67
CA ARG A 244 -2.72 -20.24 18.18
C ARG A 244 -2.17 -18.81 18.25
N CYS A 245 -2.98 -17.85 18.69
CA CYS A 245 -2.48 -16.53 19.04
C CYS A 245 -1.62 -16.61 20.31
N HIS A 246 -0.32 -16.33 20.16
CA HIS A 246 0.65 -16.28 21.27
C HIS A 246 1.16 -14.86 21.51
N THR A 247 0.28 -13.87 21.31
CA THR A 247 0.55 -12.45 21.63
C THR A 247 1.90 -11.92 21.12
N ILE A 248 2.28 -12.31 19.89
CA ILE A 248 3.54 -11.90 19.23
C ILE A 248 3.52 -10.42 18.79
N MET A 249 2.31 -9.84 18.61
CA MET A 249 2.08 -8.41 18.31
C MET A 249 2.60 -7.87 16.97
N ASN A 250 3.16 -8.71 16.09
CA ASN A 250 3.50 -8.30 14.71
C ASN A 250 2.30 -7.76 13.91
N CYS A 251 1.10 -8.28 14.19
CA CYS A 251 -0.14 -7.89 13.53
C CYS A 251 -0.46 -6.40 13.74
N THR A 252 -0.41 -5.93 14.98
CA THR A 252 -0.63 -4.52 15.35
C THR A 252 0.48 -3.65 14.78
N LYS A 253 1.75 -4.05 14.94
CA LYS A 253 2.91 -3.28 14.48
C LYS A 253 2.88 -2.99 12.98
N THR A 254 2.38 -3.94 12.17
CA THR A 254 2.45 -3.84 10.70
C THR A 254 1.18 -3.27 10.07
N CYS A 255 0.10 -3.05 10.84
CA CYS A 255 -1.18 -2.64 10.29
C CYS A 255 -1.08 -1.24 9.62
N PRO A 256 -1.35 -1.11 8.30
CA PRO A 256 -1.18 0.16 7.60
C PRO A 256 -2.30 1.18 7.89
N LYS A 257 -3.38 0.76 8.55
CA LYS A 257 -4.54 1.62 8.84
C LYS A 257 -4.53 2.24 10.23
N VAL A 258 -3.55 1.92 11.08
CA VAL A 258 -3.19 2.52 12.40
C VAL A 258 -4.35 2.74 13.41
N SER A 259 -5.60 2.44 13.09
CA SER A 259 -6.65 2.27 14.08
C SER A 259 -6.60 0.83 14.60
N SER A 260 -5.97 0.65 15.77
CA SER A 260 -6.48 -0.22 16.83
C SER A 260 -6.74 -1.70 16.52
N LEU A 261 -5.74 -2.43 16.01
CA LEU A 261 -5.59 -3.80 16.51
C LEU A 261 -5.09 -3.72 17.96
N HIS A 262 -5.99 -3.36 18.89
CA HIS A 262 -5.82 -3.74 20.29
C HIS A 262 -6.08 -5.24 20.31
N CYS A 263 -4.99 -6.00 20.14
CA CYS A 263 -5.02 -7.45 20.10
C CYS A 263 -5.28 -8.01 21.50
#